data_AF-A0A3M1TQQ5-F1
#
_entry.id   AF-A0A3M1TQQ5-F1
#
_cell.length_a   1.000
_cell.length_b   1.000
_cell.length_c   1.000
_cell.angle_alpha   90.00
_cell.angle_beta   90.00
_cell.angle_gamma   90.00
#
_symmetry.space_group_name_H-M   'P 1'
#
loop_
_entity.id
_entity.type
_entity.pdbx_description
1 polymer ?
#
loop_
_entity_poly.entity_id
_entity_poly.type
_entity_poly.pdbx_seq_one_letter_code
_entity_poly.pdbx_strand_id
1 'polypeptide(L)'
;ALAEEIRARAVVGVGVVSAARVDRDGILAASLEAMRRAVAAACCREGPPDLILVDGREPIRPAPFRAVPQRTLVQGDARAVCVAAASVVAKVHRDRLMVAYDRRYPGYGFHLHKGYASPEHLEALRRHGPTPIHRRSFRGVDEAGGGRR
;
A
#
# COMPACT_ATOMS: atom_id res chain seq x y z
N ALA A 1 -6.04 -20.29 0.28
CA ALA A 1 -5.60 -19.39 -0.82
C ALA A 1 -4.29 -18.75 -0.40
N LEU A 2 -3.32 -18.70 -1.32
CA LEU A 2 -1.88 -18.52 -1.10
C LEU A 2 -1.42 -17.54 -0.01
N ALA A 3 -2.08 -16.37 0.15
CA ALA A 3 -1.71 -15.41 1.19
C ALA A 3 -1.82 -15.96 2.63
N GLU A 4 -2.80 -16.84 2.90
CA GLU A 4 -2.94 -17.48 4.21
C GLU A 4 -1.89 -18.57 4.43
N GLU A 5 -1.52 -19.30 3.37
CA GLU A 5 -0.44 -20.28 3.42
C GLU A 5 0.92 -19.61 3.69
N ILE A 6 1.17 -18.45 3.08
CA ILE A 6 2.36 -17.63 3.38
C ILE A 6 2.36 -17.20 4.84
N ARG A 7 1.23 -16.68 5.36
CA ARG A 7 1.12 -16.23 6.77
C ARG A 7 1.30 -17.37 7.78
N ALA A 8 0.93 -18.60 7.40
CA ALA A 8 1.09 -19.77 8.24
C ALA A 8 2.53 -20.32 8.25
N ARG A 9 3.34 -20.00 7.23
CA ARG A 9 4.68 -20.59 7.03
C ARG A 9 5.84 -19.59 7.12
N ALA A 10 5.55 -18.29 7.21
CA ALA A 10 6.56 -17.25 7.29
C ALA A 10 6.14 -16.14 8.27
N VAL A 11 7.12 -15.44 8.81
CA VAL A 11 6.87 -14.22 9.58
C VAL A 11 6.52 -13.09 8.62
N VAL A 12 5.31 -12.56 8.82
CA VAL A 12 4.75 -11.52 7.97
C VAL A 12 4.49 -10.28 8.81
N GLY A 13 5.06 -9.15 8.38
CA GLY A 13 4.70 -7.82 8.83
C GLY A 13 3.93 -7.06 7.75
N VAL A 14 3.00 -6.20 8.16
CA VAL A 14 2.20 -5.37 7.24
C VAL A 14 2.28 -3.92 7.70
N GLY A 15 2.61 -3.03 6.76
CA GLY A 15 2.65 -1.59 6.99
C GLY A 15 1.62 -0.87 6.14
N VAL A 16 0.86 0.03 6.77
CA VAL A 16 -0.16 0.86 6.11
C VAL A 16 0.12 2.32 6.43
N VAL A 17 -0.09 3.20 5.44
CA VAL A 17 -0.04 4.65 5.57
C VAL A 17 -1.33 5.27 5.04
N SER A 18 -1.72 6.41 5.61
CA SER A 18 -2.96 7.09 5.25
C SER A 18 -2.84 7.84 3.92
N ALA A 19 -3.99 8.12 3.29
CA ALA A 19 -4.05 8.99 2.12
C ALA A 19 -3.50 10.39 2.43
N ALA A 20 -3.84 10.96 3.60
CA ALA A 20 -3.30 12.24 4.05
C ALA A 20 -1.76 12.27 4.12
N ARG A 21 -1.12 11.15 4.49
CA ARG A 21 0.35 11.07 4.47
C ARG A 21 0.91 11.00 3.04
N VAL A 22 0.21 10.31 2.14
CA VAL A 22 0.57 10.31 0.71
C VAL A 22 0.47 11.73 0.14
N ASP A 23 -0.59 12.47 0.50
CA ASP A 23 -0.77 13.86 0.04
C ASP A 23 0.32 14.79 0.59
N ARG A 24 0.77 14.57 1.83
CA ARG A 24 1.80 15.38 2.47
C ARG A 24 3.23 15.07 1.99
N ASP A 25 3.58 13.79 1.89
CA ASP A 25 4.97 13.34 1.68
C ASP A 25 5.24 12.91 0.23
N GLY A 26 4.20 12.78 -0.59
CA GLY A 26 4.28 12.14 -1.91
C GLY A 26 4.25 10.61 -1.85
N ILE A 27 3.88 9.99 -2.98
CA ILE A 27 3.66 8.53 -3.03
C ILE A 27 4.92 7.71 -2.78
N LEU A 28 6.09 8.17 -3.24
CA LEU A 28 7.35 7.45 -3.05
C LEU A 28 7.72 7.37 -1.57
N ALA A 29 7.80 8.51 -0.88
CA ALA A 29 8.15 8.56 0.54
C ALA A 29 7.11 7.83 1.41
N ALA A 30 5.82 7.95 1.09
CA ALA A 30 4.77 7.21 1.79
C ALA A 30 4.87 5.69 1.57
N SER A 31 5.27 5.24 0.38
CA SER A 31 5.50 3.82 0.10
C SER A 31 6.70 3.28 0.86
N LEU A 32 7.81 4.01 0.90
CA LEU A 32 9.01 3.64 1.68
C LEU A 32 8.70 3.57 3.18
N GLU A 33 7.87 4.47 3.71
CA GLU A 33 7.39 4.36 5.09
C GLU A 33 6.54 3.10 5.31
N ALA A 34 5.62 2.78 4.40
CA ALA A 34 4.80 1.59 4.52
C ALA A 34 5.68 0.33 4.56
N MET A 35 6.71 0.26 3.72
CA MET A 35 7.71 -0.81 3.76
C MET A 35 8.48 -0.80 5.09
N ARG A 36 8.92 0.36 5.58
CA ARG A 36 9.59 0.51 6.90
C ARG A 36 8.73 -0.05 8.04
N ARG A 37 7.43 0.26 8.05
CA ARG A 37 6.46 -0.27 9.03
C ARG A 37 6.29 -1.78 8.90
N ALA A 38 6.22 -2.29 7.67
CA ALA A 38 6.10 -3.72 7.41
C ALA A 38 7.32 -4.49 7.93
N VAL A 39 8.54 -4.02 7.64
CA VAL A 39 9.78 -4.62 8.16
C VAL A 39 9.82 -4.55 9.67
N ALA A 40 9.50 -3.40 10.29
CA ALA A 40 9.45 -3.29 11.75
C ALA A 40 8.50 -4.31 12.39
N ALA A 41 7.30 -4.47 11.83
CA ALA A 41 6.32 -5.43 12.34
C ALA A 41 6.81 -6.89 12.21
N ALA A 42 7.57 -7.23 11.16
CA ALA A 42 8.19 -8.54 11.04
C ALA A 42 9.34 -8.70 12.05
N CYS A 43 10.21 -7.69 12.20
CA CYS A 43 11.34 -7.73 13.13
C CYS A 43 10.92 -7.84 14.59
N CYS A 44 9.76 -7.27 14.98
CA CYS A 44 9.22 -7.46 16.33
C CYS A 44 8.89 -8.92 16.65
N ARG A 45 8.76 -9.79 15.64
CA ARG A 45 8.41 -11.21 15.81
C ARG A 45 9.62 -12.13 15.74
N GLU A 46 10.64 -11.81 14.94
CA GLU A 46 11.77 -12.72 14.66
C GLU A 46 13.15 -12.04 14.70
N GLY A 47 13.23 -10.75 15.03
CA GLY A 47 14.47 -9.98 14.99
C GLY A 47 14.81 -9.42 13.59
N PRO A 48 15.92 -8.68 13.45
CA PRO A 48 16.33 -8.10 12.17
C PRO A 48 16.79 -9.19 11.18
N PRO A 49 16.43 -9.10 9.88
CA PRO A 49 16.92 -10.02 8.87
C PRO A 49 18.38 -9.70 8.47
N ASP A 50 19.06 -10.66 7.84
CA ASP A 50 20.42 -10.46 7.31
C ASP A 50 20.46 -9.59 6.05
N LEU A 51 19.38 -9.59 5.27
CA LEU A 51 19.26 -8.87 3.99
C LEU A 51 17.79 -8.52 3.73
N ILE A 52 17.55 -7.29 3.24
CA ILE A 52 16.24 -6.85 2.77
C ILE A 52 16.27 -6.75 1.25
N LEU A 53 15.36 -7.45 0.58
CA LEU A 53 15.10 -7.27 -0.85
C LEU A 53 13.89 -6.36 -1.04
N VAL A 54 14.06 -5.26 -1.77
CA VAL A 54 13.03 -4.25 -2.01
C VAL A 54 12.65 -4.25 -3.48
N ASP A 55 11.35 -4.41 -3.79
CA ASP A 55 10.86 -4.20 -5.15
C ASP A 55 10.80 -2.71 -5.47
N GLY A 56 11.58 -2.28 -6.46
CA GLY A 56 11.73 -0.89 -6.85
C GLY A 56 13.19 -0.46 -6.98
N ARG A 57 13.40 0.85 -6.98
CA ARG A 57 14.73 1.46 -7.16
C ARG A 57 15.31 2.03 -5.88
N GLU A 58 14.45 2.35 -4.91
CA GLU A 58 14.83 3.05 -3.69
C GLU A 58 14.86 2.11 -2.49
N PRO A 59 15.92 2.16 -1.65
CA PRO A 59 15.97 1.40 -0.41
C PRO A 59 15.08 2.04 0.66
N ILE A 60 14.74 1.26 1.68
CA ILE A 60 13.93 1.70 2.83
C ILE A 60 14.76 2.67 3.69
N ARG A 61 14.20 3.86 3.92
CA ARG A 61 14.77 4.94 4.75
C ARG A 61 13.71 5.54 5.68
N PRO A 62 14.09 6.25 6.76
CA PRO A 62 15.40 6.29 7.41
C PRO A 62 15.61 5.08 8.37
N ALA A 63 16.52 5.19 9.34
CA ALA A 63 16.79 4.18 10.39
C ALA A 63 15.51 3.61 11.06
N PRO A 64 15.54 2.39 11.63
CA PRO A 64 16.73 1.56 11.91
C PRO A 64 17.16 0.62 10.77
N PHE A 65 16.31 0.34 9.79
CA PHE A 65 16.58 -0.68 8.76
C PHE A 65 17.62 -0.27 7.72
N ARG A 66 18.08 0.99 7.75
CA ARG A 66 19.24 1.41 6.97
C ARG A 66 20.52 0.66 7.37
N ALA A 67 20.60 0.13 8.59
CA ALA A 67 21.75 -0.65 9.05
C ALA A 67 21.77 -2.09 8.51
N VAL A 68 20.62 -2.62 8.11
CA VAL A 68 20.52 -3.95 7.48
C VAL A 68 20.90 -3.79 6.00
N PRO A 69 21.76 -4.66 5.43
CA PRO A 69 22.01 -4.68 3.99
C PRO A 69 20.71 -4.71 3.19
N GLN A 70 20.62 -3.88 2.15
CA GLN A 70 19.44 -3.84 1.27
C GLN A 70 19.84 -3.97 -0.18
N ARG A 71 19.05 -4.72 -0.96
CA ARG A 71 19.17 -4.78 -2.42
C ARG A 71 17.83 -4.39 -3.05
N THR A 72 17.86 -3.38 -3.89
CA THR A 72 16.70 -2.96 -4.68
C THR A 72 16.65 -3.78 -5.97
N LEU A 73 15.46 -4.20 -6.36
CA LEU A 73 15.21 -5.05 -7.51
C LEU A 73 14.11 -4.43 -8.35
N VAL A 74 14.41 -4.08 -9.60
CA VAL A 74 13.37 -3.73 -10.56
C VAL A 74 12.65 -5.01 -10.96
N GLN A 75 11.31 -5.04 -10.78
CA GLN A 75 10.48 -6.24 -10.96
C GLN A 75 10.94 -7.37 -10.03
N GLY A 76 11.12 -7.03 -8.75
CA GLY A 76 11.65 -7.96 -7.76
C GLY A 76 10.74 -9.16 -7.52
N ASP A 77 9.43 -9.00 -7.69
CA ASP A 77 8.44 -10.06 -7.59
C ASP A 77 8.64 -11.19 -8.61
N ALA A 78 9.10 -10.87 -9.83
CA ALA A 78 9.46 -11.87 -10.84
C ALA A 78 10.84 -12.50 -10.61
N ARG A 79 11.65 -11.98 -9.67
CA ARG A 79 13.07 -12.34 -9.49
C ARG A 79 13.38 -12.97 -8.14
N ALA A 80 12.53 -12.79 -7.14
CA ALA A 80 12.74 -13.29 -5.78
C ALA A 80 11.44 -13.75 -5.14
N VAL A 81 11.43 -15.00 -4.67
CA VAL A 81 10.23 -15.65 -4.09
C VAL A 81 9.72 -14.89 -2.85
N CYS A 82 10.59 -14.37 -2.00
CA CYS A 82 10.17 -13.60 -0.82
C CYS A 82 9.50 -12.27 -1.21
N VAL A 83 9.94 -11.63 -2.29
CA VAL A 83 9.32 -10.41 -2.82
C VAL A 83 7.96 -10.74 -3.44
N ALA A 84 7.86 -11.84 -4.21
CA ALA A 84 6.59 -12.33 -4.74
C ALA A 84 5.58 -12.61 -3.61
N ALA A 85 6.03 -13.30 -2.54
CA ALA A 85 5.21 -13.60 -1.38
C ALA A 85 4.74 -12.31 -0.67
N ALA A 86 5.62 -11.33 -0.50
CA ALA A 86 5.27 -10.03 0.07
C ALA A 86 4.22 -9.30 -0.79
N SER A 87 4.36 -9.32 -2.12
CA SER A 87 3.39 -8.72 -3.06
C SER A 87 2.01 -9.37 -2.95
N VAL A 88 1.93 -10.70 -2.85
CA VAL A 88 0.68 -11.44 -2.64
C VAL A 88 0.02 -11.01 -1.33
N VAL A 89 0.78 -11.00 -0.24
CA VAL A 89 0.29 -10.58 1.09
C VAL A 89 -0.21 -9.14 1.07
N ALA A 90 0.54 -8.23 0.47
CA ALA A 90 0.20 -6.81 0.39
C ALA A 90 -1.07 -6.58 -0.43
N LYS A 91 -1.19 -7.23 -1.60
CA LYS A 91 -2.37 -7.15 -2.47
C LYS A 91 -3.63 -7.67 -1.76
N VAL A 92 -3.57 -8.87 -1.19
CA VAL A 92 -4.71 -9.46 -0.49
C VAL A 92 -5.12 -8.62 0.73
N HIS A 93 -4.15 -8.09 1.48
CA HIS A 93 -4.44 -7.20 2.60
C HIS A 93 -5.12 -5.90 2.13
N ARG A 94 -4.58 -5.25 1.09
CA ARG A 94 -5.16 -4.03 0.51
C ARG A 94 -6.58 -4.28 0.00
N ASP A 95 -6.82 -5.37 -0.71
CA ASP A 95 -8.14 -5.65 -1.28
C ASP A 95 -9.19 -5.88 -0.18
N ARG A 96 -8.81 -6.53 0.93
CA ARG A 96 -9.66 -6.66 2.13
C ARG A 96 -9.98 -5.30 2.75
N LEU A 97 -9.00 -4.40 2.86
CA LEU A 97 -9.23 -3.03 3.34
C LEU A 97 -10.21 -2.27 2.45
N MET A 98 -10.10 -2.40 1.12
CA MET A 98 -11.01 -1.71 0.21
C MET A 98 -12.44 -2.26 0.30
N VAL A 99 -12.62 -3.55 0.54
CA VAL A 99 -13.95 -4.15 0.84
C VAL A 99 -14.51 -3.61 2.16
N ALA A 100 -13.67 -3.45 3.19
CA ALA A 100 -14.12 -2.83 4.44
C ALA A 100 -14.48 -1.34 4.25
N TYR A 101 -13.73 -0.62 3.42
CA TYR A 101 -14.04 0.77 3.09
C TYR A 101 -15.30 0.92 2.25
N ASP A 102 -15.64 -0.04 1.41
CA ASP A 102 -16.91 -0.06 0.68
C ASP A 102 -18.12 -0.03 1.63
N ARG A 103 -18.04 -0.79 2.73
CA ARG A 103 -19.07 -0.77 3.78
C ARG A 103 -19.11 0.55 4.54
N ARG A 104 -17.95 1.17 4.77
CA ARG A 104 -17.83 2.44 5.49
C ARG A 104 -18.27 3.64 4.64
N TYR A 105 -18.06 3.57 3.33
CA TYR A 105 -18.35 4.62 2.36
C TYR A 105 -19.19 4.01 1.22
N PRO A 106 -20.49 3.73 1.49
CA PRO A 106 -21.37 3.12 0.51
C PRO A 106 -21.55 4.04 -0.71
N GLY A 107 -21.81 3.44 -1.87
CA GLY A 107 -22.00 4.16 -3.14
C GLY A 107 -20.73 4.40 -3.95
N TYR A 108 -19.54 4.19 -3.37
CA TYR A 108 -18.27 4.36 -4.08
C TYR A 108 -17.84 3.15 -4.91
N GLY A 109 -18.25 1.93 -4.55
CA GLY A 109 -17.88 0.71 -5.29
C GLY A 109 -16.46 0.20 -5.01
N PHE A 110 -15.84 0.60 -3.89
CA PHE A 110 -14.49 0.22 -3.50
C PHE A 110 -14.23 -1.29 -3.49
N HIS A 111 -15.26 -2.11 -3.25
CA HIS A 111 -15.11 -3.57 -3.30
C HIS A 111 -14.82 -4.09 -4.72
N LEU A 112 -15.16 -3.35 -5.78
CA LEU A 112 -14.91 -3.72 -7.17
C LEU A 112 -13.56 -3.19 -7.65
N HIS A 113 -13.43 -1.87 -7.77
CA HIS A 113 -12.27 -1.22 -8.39
C HIS A 113 -11.13 -0.91 -7.40
N LYS A 114 -11.26 -1.25 -6.10
CA LYS A 114 -10.20 -1.12 -5.09
C LYS A 114 -9.58 0.29 -4.97
N GLY A 115 -10.35 1.32 -5.34
CA GLY A 115 -9.92 2.71 -5.34
C GLY A 115 -9.04 3.13 -6.53
N TYR A 116 -8.86 2.27 -7.56
CA TYR A 116 -8.28 2.70 -8.83
C TYR A 116 -9.24 3.67 -9.55
N ALA A 117 -8.70 4.52 -10.43
CA ALA A 117 -9.45 5.54 -11.16
C ALA A 117 -10.27 4.93 -12.32
N SER A 118 -11.16 3.98 -12.01
CA SER A 118 -12.11 3.46 -13.00
C SER A 118 -13.19 4.50 -13.30
N PRO A 119 -13.86 4.42 -14.47
CA PRO A 119 -14.98 5.30 -14.79
C PRO A 119 -16.04 5.35 -13.70
N GLU A 120 -16.37 4.20 -13.10
CA GLU A 120 -17.37 4.10 -12.02
C GLU A 120 -16.92 4.85 -10.77
N HIS A 121 -15.63 4.77 -10.45
CA HIS A 121 -15.08 5.44 -9.27
C HIS A 121 -15.03 6.96 -9.45
N LEU A 122 -14.63 7.43 -10.64
CA LEU A 122 -14.65 8.87 -10.95
C LEU A 122 -16.07 9.42 -10.93
N GLU A 123 -17.05 8.63 -11.38
CA GLU A 123 -18.46 9.00 -11.29
C GLU A 123 -18.97 9.04 -9.85
N ALA A 124 -18.60 8.08 -9.01
CA ALA A 124 -18.91 8.14 -7.59
C ALA A 124 -18.29 9.37 -6.90
N LEU A 125 -17.04 9.71 -7.25
CA LEU A 125 -16.38 10.93 -6.79
C LEU A 125 -17.12 12.20 -7.19
N ARG A 126 -17.65 12.28 -8.43
CA ARG A 126 -18.49 13.41 -8.86
C ARG A 126 -19.77 13.54 -8.07
N ARG A 127 -20.43 12.41 -7.79
CA ARG A 127 -21.73 12.39 -7.10
C ARG A 127 -21.62 12.63 -5.60
N HIS A 128 -20.57 12.12 -4.97
CA HIS A 128 -20.46 12.06 -3.51
C HIS A 128 -19.32 12.90 -2.93
N GLY A 129 -18.45 13.47 -3.77
CA GLY A 129 -17.22 14.15 -3.34
C GLY A 129 -16.12 13.17 -2.90
N PRO A 130 -14.94 13.67 -2.47
CA PRO A 130 -13.89 12.83 -1.94
C PRO A 130 -14.10 12.50 -0.45
N THR A 131 -13.88 11.23 -0.09
CA THR A 131 -13.79 10.77 1.31
C THR A 131 -12.38 10.92 1.90
N PRO A 132 -12.18 10.78 3.24
CA PRO A 132 -10.85 10.85 3.86
C PRO A 132 -9.81 9.83 3.40
N ILE A 133 -10.22 8.78 2.69
CA ILE A 133 -9.29 7.76 2.13
C ILE A 133 -8.84 8.08 0.70
N HIS A 134 -9.40 9.12 0.08
CA HIS A 134 -8.93 9.61 -1.21
C HIS A 134 -7.66 10.44 -1.03
N ARG A 135 -6.75 10.30 -1.99
CA ARG A 135 -5.49 11.05 -2.06
C ARG A 135 -5.75 12.31 -2.85
N ARG A 136 -6.01 13.42 -2.16
CA ARG A 136 -6.48 14.67 -2.80
C ARG A 136 -5.45 15.27 -3.74
N SER A 137 -4.16 14.99 -3.48
CA SER A 137 -3.05 15.39 -4.36
C SER A 137 -3.04 14.67 -5.72
N PHE A 138 -3.81 13.59 -5.89
CA PHE A 138 -3.84 12.84 -7.14
C PHE A 138 -4.79 13.51 -8.14
N ARG A 139 -4.36 13.59 -9.39
CA ARG A 139 -5.16 14.16 -10.50
C ARG A 139 -6.54 13.51 -10.56
N GLY A 140 -7.58 14.32 -10.78
CA GLY A 140 -8.96 13.86 -10.92
C GLY A 140 -9.72 13.67 -9.61
N VAL A 141 -9.10 13.77 -8.42
CA VAL A 141 -9.81 13.59 -7.14
C VAL A 141 -10.60 14.84 -6.76
N ASP A 142 -9.94 15.99 -6.62
CA ASP A 142 -10.63 17.25 -6.30
C ASP A 142 -11.40 17.82 -7.50
N GLU A 143 -10.93 17.56 -8.73
CA GLU A 143 -11.59 17.98 -9.98
C GLU A 143 -12.92 17.25 -10.20
N ALA A 144 -12.99 15.96 -9.85
CA ALA A 144 -14.24 15.21 -9.92
C ALA A 144 -15.21 15.67 -8.83
N GLY A 145 -14.74 15.93 -7.61
CA GLY A 145 -15.59 16.24 -6.45
C GLY A 145 -16.36 17.57 -6.46
N GLY A 146 -16.47 18.26 -7.60
CA GLY A 146 -17.21 19.52 -7.71
C GLY A 146 -16.53 20.71 -7.04
N GLY A 147 -15.23 20.61 -6.73
CA GLY A 147 -14.42 21.74 -6.27
C GLY A 147 -14.25 22.75 -7.39
N ARG A 148 -15.18 23.70 -7.51
CA ARG A 148 -14.95 24.95 -8.21
C ARG A 148 -13.68 25.59 -7.62
N ARG A 149 -12.65 25.78 -8.44
CA ARG A 149 -11.68 26.85 -8.21
C ARG A 149 -12.39 28.19 -8.41
#